data_AF-A0A957HS33-F1
#
_entry.id   AF-A0A957HS33-F1
#
_cell.length_a   1.000
_cell.length_b   1.000
_cell.length_c   1.000
_cell.angle_alpha   90.00
_cell.angle_beta   90.00
_cell.angle_gamma   90.00
#
_symmetry.space_group_name_H-M   'P 1'
#
loop_
_entity.id
_entity.type
_entity.pdbx_description
1 polymer ?
#
loop_
_entity_poly.entity_id
_entity_poly.type
_entity_poly.pdbx_seq_one_letter_code
_entity_poly.pdbx_strand_id
1 'polypeptide(L)'
;MIVEDQIQHKPAWERVEAVLSELSEEHQQVLALRFGFGMCVREVAQKPGKSEGAIKMLQTRAIIKLHDRLNNSNTVLVRPIQK
;
A
#
# COMPACT_ATOMS: atom_id res chain seq x y z
N MET A 1 5.21 37.63 -16.34
CA MET A 1 4.71 36.29 -16.75
C MET A 1 5.17 35.32 -15.68
N ILE A 2 4.36 35.15 -14.63
CA ILE A 2 4.58 34.12 -13.63
C ILE A 2 4.12 32.83 -14.31
N VAL A 3 5.04 31.88 -14.50
CA VAL A 3 4.63 30.53 -14.88
C VAL A 3 4.16 29.91 -13.58
N GLU A 4 2.83 29.90 -13.35
CA GLU A 4 2.25 29.13 -12.26
C GLU A 4 2.74 27.69 -12.40
N ASP A 5 3.58 27.27 -11.46
CA ASP A 5 3.99 25.88 -11.29
C ASP A 5 2.75 25.09 -10.89
N GLN A 6 2.04 24.55 -11.89
CA GLN A 6 0.88 23.70 -11.68
C GLN A 6 1.38 22.34 -11.18
N ILE A 7 1.75 22.26 -9.89
CA ILE A 7 1.93 21.00 -9.20
C ILE A 7 0.57 20.31 -9.18
N GLN A 8 0.34 19.44 -10.16
CA GLN A 8 -0.85 18.61 -10.23
C GLN A 8 -0.82 17.64 -9.05
N HIS A 9 -1.43 18.04 -7.93
CA HIS A 9 -1.66 17.16 -6.79
C HIS A 9 -2.64 16.07 -7.21
N LYS A 10 -2.10 14.92 -7.66
CA LYS A 10 -2.93 13.72 -7.80
C LYS A 10 -3.57 13.43 -6.45
N PRO A 11 -4.89 13.17 -6.41
CA PRO A 11 -5.55 12.87 -5.16
C PRO A 11 -4.94 11.63 -4.52
N ALA A 12 -4.87 11.60 -3.20
CA ALA A 12 -4.15 10.55 -2.46
C ALA A 12 -4.64 9.12 -2.80
N TRP A 13 -5.94 8.97 -3.12
CA TRP A 13 -6.52 7.68 -3.47
C TRP A 13 -6.01 7.13 -4.82
N GLU A 14 -5.72 7.98 -5.82
CA GLU A 14 -5.12 7.54 -7.09
C GLU A 14 -3.72 6.97 -6.88
N ARG A 15 -2.94 7.57 -5.97
CA ARG A 15 -1.62 7.04 -5.59
C ARG A 15 -1.74 5.68 -4.90
N VAL A 16 -2.72 5.53 -4.02
CA VAL A 16 -2.99 4.26 -3.33
C VAL A 16 -3.43 3.19 -4.33
N GLU A 17 -4.34 3.52 -5.25
CA GLU A 17 -4.81 2.60 -6.29
C GLU A 17 -3.66 2.10 -7.18
N ALA A 18 -2.82 3.03 -7.68
CA ALA A 18 -1.67 2.68 -8.49
C ALA A 18 -0.71 1.73 -7.75
N VAL A 19 -0.37 2.03 -6.49
CA VAL A 19 0.51 1.18 -5.71
C VAL A 19 -0.12 -0.17 -5.37
N LEU A 20 -1.42 -0.21 -5.06
CA LEU A 20 -2.13 -1.47 -4.81
C LEU A 20 -2.05 -2.39 -6.02
N SER A 21 -2.17 -1.85 -7.24
CA SER A 21 -2.08 -2.63 -8.48
C SER A 21 -0.70 -3.27 -8.72
N GLU A 22 0.37 -2.73 -8.11
CA GLU A 22 1.73 -3.26 -8.19
C GLU A 22 2.03 -4.37 -7.16
N LEU A 23 1.14 -4.58 -6.18
CA LEU A 23 1.32 -5.65 -5.20
C LEU A 23 1.01 -7.02 -5.83
N SER A 24 1.58 -8.09 -5.29
CA SER A 24 1.21 -9.44 -5.71
C SER A 24 -0.27 -9.73 -5.40
N GLU A 25 -0.89 -10.61 -6.18
CA GLU A 25 -2.31 -10.97 -6.02
C GLU A 25 -2.66 -11.37 -4.58
N GLU A 26 -1.83 -12.18 -3.92
CA GLU A 26 -2.08 -12.56 -2.51
C GLU A 26 -2.07 -11.35 -1.56
N HIS A 27 -1.25 -10.34 -1.82
CA HIS A 27 -1.20 -9.12 -1.01
C HIS A 27 -2.40 -8.22 -1.30
N GLN A 28 -2.76 -8.03 -2.57
CA GLN A 28 -3.97 -7.29 -2.94
C GLN A 28 -5.20 -7.93 -2.30
N GLN A 29 -5.31 -9.26 -2.40
CA GLN A 29 -6.46 -10.00 -1.89
C GLN A 29 -6.57 -9.95 -0.36
N VAL A 30 -5.46 -10.11 0.37
CA VAL A 30 -5.52 -10.01 1.84
C VAL A 30 -5.90 -8.60 2.29
N LEU A 31 -5.41 -7.56 1.61
CA LEU A 31 -5.74 -6.18 1.92
C LEU A 31 -7.21 -5.87 1.61
N ALA A 32 -7.70 -6.31 0.44
CA ALA A 32 -9.09 -6.14 0.05
C ALA A 32 -10.05 -6.79 1.06
N LEU A 33 -9.79 -8.04 1.48
CA LEU A 33 -10.65 -8.73 2.44
C LEU A 33 -10.58 -8.09 3.84
N ARG A 34 -9.39 -7.74 4.32
CA ARG A 34 -9.21 -7.20 5.67
C ARG A 34 -9.71 -5.77 5.83
N PHE A 35 -9.52 -4.93 4.81
CA PHE A 35 -9.76 -3.48 4.91
C PHE A 35 -10.84 -2.98 3.96
N GLY A 36 -11.00 -3.59 2.78
CA GLY A 36 -12.09 -3.27 1.86
C GLY A 36 -13.43 -3.89 2.29
N PHE A 37 -13.41 -5.17 2.68
CA PHE A 37 -14.59 -5.91 3.15
C PHE A 37 -14.70 -6.00 4.68
N GLY A 38 -13.71 -5.51 5.42
CA GLY A 38 -13.75 -5.48 6.90
C GLY A 38 -13.68 -6.85 7.60
N MET A 39 -13.39 -7.93 6.88
CA MET A 39 -13.36 -9.29 7.43
C MET A 39 -12.22 -9.43 8.44
N CYS A 40 -12.43 -10.11 9.56
CA CYS A 40 -11.39 -10.43 10.55
C CYS A 40 -10.39 -11.48 10.02
N VAL A 41 -9.22 -11.60 10.66
CA VAL A 41 -8.19 -12.59 10.27
C VAL A 41 -8.74 -14.01 10.21
N ARG A 42 -9.60 -14.38 11.17
CA ARG A 42 -10.22 -15.71 11.24
C ARG A 42 -11.09 -15.97 10.02
N GLU A 43 -11.90 -15.00 9.61
CA GLU A 43 -12.77 -15.11 8.43
C GLU A 43 -11.95 -15.23 7.15
N VAL A 44 -10.87 -14.45 7.01
CA VAL A 44 -9.97 -14.54 5.85
C VAL A 44 -9.23 -15.89 5.81
N ALA A 45 -8.92 -16.48 6.97
CA ALA A 45 -8.29 -17.78 7.09
C ALA A 45 -9.24 -18.96 6.83
N GLN A 46 -10.55 -18.75 6.64
CA GLN A 46 -11.46 -19.83 6.23
C GLN A 46 -11.17 -20.33 4.81
N LYS A 47 -10.35 -19.61 4.04
CA LYS A 47 -9.86 -20.07 2.74
C LYS A 47 -9.03 -21.35 2.89
N PRO A 48 -9.27 -22.37 2.06
CA PRO A 48 -8.49 -23.60 2.08
C PRO A 48 -6.98 -23.34 1.99
N GLY A 49 -6.20 -24.02 2.83
CA GLY A 49 -4.73 -23.97 2.78
C GLY A 49 -4.07 -22.76 3.43
N LYS A 50 -4.80 -21.90 4.17
CA LYS A 50 -4.20 -20.77 4.90
C LYS A 50 -4.60 -20.83 6.38
N SER A 51 -3.61 -20.90 7.28
CA SER A 51 -3.86 -20.76 8.72
C SER A 51 -4.04 -19.28 9.12
N GLU A 52 -4.64 -19.00 10.28
CA GLU A 52 -4.70 -17.64 10.81
C GLU A 52 -3.31 -17.00 10.94
N GLY A 53 -2.29 -17.79 11.33
CA GLY A 53 -0.90 -17.34 11.40
C GLY A 53 -0.36 -16.93 10.03
N ALA A 54 -0.65 -17.72 8.99
CA ALA A 54 -0.26 -17.40 7.62
C ALA A 54 -0.93 -16.10 7.13
N ILE A 55 -2.22 -15.89 7.43
CA ILE A 55 -2.92 -14.65 7.09
C ILE A 55 -2.35 -13.44 7.84
N LYS A 56 -2.02 -13.59 9.14
CA LYS A 56 -1.36 -12.52 9.92
C LYS A 56 -0.02 -12.11 9.31
N MET A 57 0.80 -13.08 8.90
CA MET A 57 2.07 -12.78 8.23
C MET A 57 1.87 -12.13 6.86
N LEU A 58 0.90 -12.62 6.09
CA LEU A 58 0.59 -12.12 4.76
C LEU A 58 0.10 -10.66 4.82
N GLN A 59 -0.83 -10.32 5.72
CA GLN A 59 -1.29 -8.93 5.87
C GLN A 59 -0.15 -8.00 6.32
N THR A 60 0.71 -8.42 7.24
CA THR A 60 1.81 -7.57 7.73
C THR A 60 2.79 -7.27 6.60
N ARG A 61 3.15 -8.29 5.80
CA ARG A 61 4.02 -8.11 4.63
C ARG A 61 3.37 -7.24 3.56
N ALA A 62 2.08 -7.39 3.32
CA ALA A 62 1.33 -6.56 2.38
C ALA A 62 1.34 -5.08 2.80
N ILE A 63 1.11 -4.79 4.09
CA ILE A 63 1.12 -3.42 4.64
C ILE A 63 2.51 -2.79 4.54
N ILE A 64 3.56 -3.53 4.90
CA ILE A 64 4.95 -3.04 4.77
C ILE A 64 5.25 -2.68 3.31
N LYS A 65 4.94 -3.57 2.36
CA LYS A 65 5.16 -3.28 0.93
C LYS A 65 4.36 -2.07 0.44
N LEU A 66 3.09 -1.95 0.84
CA LEU A 66 2.25 -0.81 0.48
C LEU A 66 2.85 0.50 1.04
N HIS A 67 3.27 0.50 2.31
CA HIS A 67 3.90 1.64 2.97
C HIS A 67 5.20 2.06 2.27
N ASP A 68 6.11 1.11 2.03
CA ASP A 68 7.39 1.37 1.38
C ASP A 68 7.20 1.99 -0.01
N ARG A 69 6.25 1.46 -0.79
CA ARG A 69 5.95 1.96 -2.14
C ARG A 69 5.36 3.37 -2.10
N LEU A 70 4.40 3.64 -1.21
CA LEU A 70 3.81 4.97 -1.08
C LEU A 70 4.83 6.04 -0.67
N ASN A 71 5.80 5.66 0.17
CA ASN A 71 6.87 6.55 0.62
C ASN A 71 7.99 6.72 -0.41
N ASN A 72 8.35 5.66 -1.14
CA ASN A 72 9.38 5.74 -2.19
C ASN A 72 8.94 6.66 -3.35
N SER A 73 7.64 6.74 -3.65
CA SER A 73 7.08 7.72 -4.59
C SER A 73 7.09 9.17 -4.06
N ASN A 74 7.44 9.40 -2.79
CA ASN A 74 7.48 10.73 -2.16
C ASN A 74 8.90 11.35 -2.11
N THR A 75 9.89 10.71 -2.72
CA THR A 75 11.29 11.14 -2.65
C THR A 75 11.59 12.25 -3.67
N VAL A 76 11.05 13.45 -3.45
CA VAL A 76 11.70 14.67 -3.94
C VAL A 76 12.94 14.88 -3.08
N LEU A 77 14.09 15.01 -3.75
CA LEU A 77 15.44 15.07 -3.19
C LEU A 77 15.60 16.17 -2.14
N VAL A 78 15.46 15.85 -0.85
CA VAL A 78 16.08 16.67 0.20
C VAL A 78 17.49 16.13 0.41
N ARG A 79 18.45 16.59 -0.41
CA ARG A 79 19.86 16.33 -0.14
C ARG A 79 20.23 17.00 1.20
N PRO A 80 20.92 16.30 2.11
CA PRO A 80 21.42 16.95 3.32
C PRO A 80 22.43 18.03 2.91
N ILE A 81 22.22 19.25 3.42
CA ILE A 81 23.19 20.33 3.36
C ILE A 81 24.38 19.84 4.19
N GLN A 82 25.45 19.41 3.52
CA GLN A 82 26.73 19.19 4.20
C GLN A 82 27.24 20.56 4.67
N LYS A 83 27.44 20.69 5.97
CA LYS A 83 28.11 21.83 6.59
C LYS A 83 29.58 21.83 6.25
#